data_AF-A0A357AYE1-F1
#
_entry.id   AF-A0A357AYE1-F1
#
_cell.length_a   1.000
_cell.length_b   1.000
_cell.length_c   1.000
_cell.angle_alpha   90.00
_cell.angle_beta   90.00
_cell.angle_gamma   90.00
#
_symmetry.space_group_name_H-M   'P 1'
#
loop_
_entity.id
_entity.type
_entity.pdbx_description
1 polymer ?
#
loop_
_entity_poly.entity_id
_entity_poly.type
_entity_poly.pdbx_seq_one_letter_code
_entity_poly.pdbx_strand_id
1 'polypeptide(L)'
;SRRAGGVRTLFATHYHELTSLEGRIPGLRNLNIAVREWKGDIVFLRRLVPGPADKSYGIEVARLAGVPRPVVERAREILAKLEEKSQNERAQGAPRCSRPHLPGLETAGTTPAAAESPLVSALRELDVDGLTPIQALTLLHQWKQMLKDGQ
;
A
#
# COMPACT_ATOMS: atom_id res chain seq x y z
N SER A 1 -41.82 -2.16 18.53
CA SER A 1 -41.05 -3.12 19.33
C SER A 1 -39.58 -2.72 19.31
N ARG A 2 -39.09 -2.05 20.36
CA ARG A 2 -37.66 -1.70 20.53
C ARG A 2 -36.94 -2.96 20.98
N ARG A 3 -36.23 -3.65 20.08
CA ARG A 3 -35.39 -4.80 20.45
C ARG A 3 -33.93 -4.34 20.57
N ALA A 4 -33.34 -4.62 21.74
CA ALA A 4 -31.91 -4.55 22.11
C ALA A 4 -31.16 -3.24 21.80
N GLY A 5 -30.77 -2.51 22.85
CA GLY A 5 -30.20 -1.16 22.80
C GLY A 5 -28.80 -1.08 22.16
N GLY A 6 -28.75 -0.94 20.84
CA GLY A 6 -27.56 -0.46 20.13
C GLY A 6 -27.48 1.07 20.16
N VAL A 7 -26.31 1.61 20.53
CA VAL A 7 -26.01 3.04 20.40
C VAL A 7 -25.72 3.34 18.93
N ARG A 8 -26.22 4.47 18.42
CA ARG A 8 -25.85 4.95 17.09
C ARG A 8 -24.44 5.53 17.16
N THR A 9 -23.51 4.92 16.43
CA THR A 9 -22.10 5.34 16.41
C THR A 9 -21.74 5.87 15.03
N LEU A 10 -21.09 7.03 15.00
CA LEU A 10 -20.38 7.53 13.83
C LEU A 10 -18.88 7.34 14.10
N PHE A 11 -18.18 6.68 13.17
CA PHE A 11 -16.75 6.46 13.28
C PHE A 11 -16.03 7.07 12.09
N ALA A 12 -15.31 8.16 12.31
CA ALA A 12 -14.51 8.82 11.30
C ALA A 12 -13.07 8.26 11.34
N THR A 13 -12.60 7.74 10.22
CA THR A 13 -11.31 7.03 10.15
C THR A 13 -10.62 7.26 8.81
N HIS A 14 -9.28 7.13 8.82
CA HIS A 14 -8.43 7.07 7.63
C HIS A 14 -7.96 5.64 7.32
N TYR A 15 -8.39 4.64 8.09
CA TYR A 15 -8.05 3.24 7.87
C TYR A 15 -8.96 2.60 6.84
N HIS A 16 -8.44 2.38 5.63
CA HIS A 16 -9.16 1.70 4.55
C HIS A 16 -9.52 0.24 4.88
N GLU A 17 -8.76 -0.42 5.76
CA GLU A 17 -9.01 -1.81 6.14
C GLU A 17 -10.38 -1.99 6.79
N LEU A 18 -10.83 -0.99 7.57
CA LEU A 18 -12.11 -1.00 8.25
C LEU A 18 -13.29 -0.94 7.28
N THR A 19 -13.11 -0.43 6.06
CA THR A 19 -14.21 -0.43 5.09
C THR A 19 -14.57 -1.85 4.65
N SER A 20 -13.66 -2.82 4.80
CA SER A 20 -13.90 -4.24 4.48
C SER A 20 -14.79 -4.95 5.51
N LEU A 21 -15.13 -4.29 6.61
CA LEU A 21 -16.03 -4.81 7.64
C LEU A 21 -17.51 -4.64 7.26
N GLU A 22 -17.82 -3.82 6.26
CA GLU A 22 -19.18 -3.71 5.71
C GLU A 22 -19.60 -5.06 5.12
N GLY A 23 -20.78 -5.53 5.53
CA GLY A 23 -21.27 -6.88 5.22
C GLY A 23 -20.83 -7.98 6.20
N ARG A 24 -19.78 -7.77 7.02
CA ARG A 24 -19.39 -8.69 8.10
C ARG A 24 -20.10 -8.37 9.42
N ILE A 25 -20.26 -7.08 9.72
CA ILE A 25 -20.96 -6.61 10.93
C ILE A 25 -22.37 -6.15 10.56
N PRO A 26 -23.43 -6.73 11.13
CA PRO A 26 -24.80 -6.30 10.88
C PRO A 26 -25.02 -4.83 11.22
N GLY A 27 -25.57 -4.06 10.28
CA GLY A 27 -25.89 -2.65 10.48
C GLY A 27 -24.72 -1.68 10.29
N LEU A 28 -23.51 -2.17 10.00
CA LEU A 28 -22.37 -1.33 9.60
C LEU A 28 -22.56 -0.87 8.15
N ARG A 29 -22.40 0.43 7.90
CA ARG A 29 -22.45 1.04 6.56
C ARG A 29 -21.27 1.96 6.35
N ASN A 30 -20.60 1.85 5.22
CA ASN A 30 -19.55 2.80 4.86
C ASN A 30 -20.16 4.06 4.26
N LEU A 31 -19.61 5.21 4.65
CA LEU A 31 -19.92 6.52 4.10
C LEU A 31 -18.62 7.25 3.83
N ASN A 32 -18.55 7.99 2.73
CA ASN A 32 -17.44 8.87 2.40
C ASN A 32 -17.94 10.28 2.08
N ILE A 33 -17.03 11.27 2.06
CA ILE A 33 -17.36 12.64 1.66
C ILE A 33 -17.25 12.72 0.14
N ALA A 34 -18.31 13.21 -0.51
CA ALA A 34 -18.34 13.41 -1.95
C ALA A 34 -17.35 14.48 -2.39
N VAL A 35 -16.58 14.14 -3.41
CA VAL A 35 -15.52 14.95 -3.99
C VAL A 35 -15.80 15.13 -5.49
N ARG A 36 -15.54 16.33 -6.02
CA ARG A 36 -15.67 16.63 -7.45
C ARG A 36 -14.40 17.27 -7.99
N GLU A 37 -13.92 16.78 -9.13
CA GLU A 37 -12.82 17.38 -9.86
C GLU A 37 -13.34 18.49 -10.78
N TRP A 38 -12.68 19.65 -10.79
CA TRP A 38 -13.02 20.80 -11.61
C TRP A 38 -11.75 21.55 -12.00
N LYS A 39 -11.46 21.64 -13.31
CA LYS A 39 -10.29 22.37 -13.84
C LYS A 39 -8.94 21.99 -13.21
N GLY A 40 -8.75 20.71 -12.88
CA GLY A 40 -7.53 20.23 -12.22
C GLY A 40 -7.47 20.50 -10.71
N ASP A 41 -8.54 21.05 -10.14
CA ASP A 41 -8.73 21.22 -8.71
C ASP A 41 -9.79 20.27 -8.15
N ILE A 42 -9.66 19.97 -6.86
CA ILE A 42 -10.58 19.10 -6.13
C ILE A 42 -11.48 19.96 -5.23
N VAL A 43 -12.79 19.75 -5.32
CA VAL A 43 -13.81 20.43 -4.53
C VAL A 43 -14.54 19.42 -3.65
N PHE A 44 -14.50 19.64 -2.34
CA PHE A 44 -15.25 18.84 -1.36
C PHE A 44 -16.69 19.33 -1.27
N LEU A 45 -17.65 18.48 -1.62
CA LEU A 45 -19.07 18.84 -1.68
C LEU A 45 -19.77 18.85 -0.31
N ARG A 46 -19.04 18.57 0.78
CA ARG A 46 -19.56 18.46 2.17
C ARG A 46 -20.79 17.56 2.30
N ARG A 47 -20.93 16.60 1.39
CA ARG A 47 -22.06 15.66 1.32
C ARG A 47 -21.54 14.26 1.58
N LEU A 48 -22.18 13.52 2.48
CA LEU A 48 -21.88 12.10 2.67
C LEU A 48 -22.57 11.28 1.57
N VAL A 49 -21.83 10.34 0.98
CA VAL A 49 -22.35 9.37 0.01
C VAL A 49 -22.02 7.93 0.48
N PRO A 50 -22.87 6.95 0.14
CA PRO A 50 -22.61 5.54 0.48
C PRO A 50 -21.34 5.01 -0.18
N GLY A 51 -20.65 4.13 0.55
CA GLY A 51 -19.49 3.38 0.06
C GLY A 51 -18.16 3.78 0.70
N PRO A 52 -17.10 2.99 0.48
CA PRO A 52 -15.74 3.32 0.89
C PRO A 52 -15.20 4.53 0.13
N ALA A 53 -14.14 5.16 0.63
CA ALA A 53 -13.42 6.18 -0.15
C ALA A 53 -12.53 5.52 -1.21
N ASP A 54 -12.62 6.00 -2.46
CA ASP A 54 -11.90 5.42 -3.61
C ASP A 54 -10.45 5.90 -3.72
N LYS A 55 -10.13 7.07 -3.15
CA LYS A 55 -8.80 7.72 -3.23
C LYS A 55 -8.47 8.49 -1.95
N SER A 56 -7.17 8.68 -1.73
CA SER A 56 -6.64 9.54 -0.67
C SER A 56 -6.43 10.95 -1.18
N TYR A 57 -7.05 11.94 -0.54
CA TYR A 57 -6.99 13.36 -0.96
C TYR A 57 -6.06 14.20 -0.07
N GLY A 58 -5.08 13.57 0.59
CA GLY A 58 -4.23 14.22 1.58
C GLY A 58 -3.39 15.37 1.01
N ILE A 59 -2.86 15.20 -0.21
CA ILE A 59 -2.09 16.23 -0.90
C ILE A 59 -2.99 17.44 -1.23
N GLU A 60 -4.23 17.20 -1.66
CA GLU A 60 -5.18 18.26 -1.98
C GLU A 60 -5.67 19.00 -0.74
N VAL A 61 -5.86 18.29 0.37
CA VAL A 61 -6.17 18.91 1.68
C VAL A 61 -4.99 19.77 2.14
N ALA A 62 -3.75 19.29 2.04
CA ALA A 62 -2.55 20.06 2.38
C ALA A 62 -2.43 21.35 1.54
N ARG A 63 -2.70 21.24 0.24
CA ARG A 63 -2.73 22.40 -0.67
C ARG A 63 -3.80 23.42 -0.27
N LEU A 64 -5.01 22.97 0.07
CA LEU A 64 -6.09 23.84 0.56
C LEU A 64 -5.76 24.48 1.92
N ALA A 65 -4.98 23.79 2.76
CA ALA A 65 -4.50 24.30 4.05
C ALA A 65 -3.37 25.35 3.91
N GLY A 66 -2.92 25.65 2.69
CA GLY A 66 -1.90 26.67 2.44
C GLY A 66 -0.46 26.17 2.54
N VAL A 67 -0.24 24.84 2.45
CA VAL A 67 1.13 24.29 2.37
C VAL A 67 1.86 24.86 1.13
N PRO A 68 3.14 25.26 1.25
CA PRO A 68 3.88 25.86 0.15
C PRO A 68 3.89 25.01 -1.12
N ARG A 69 3.72 25.66 -2.27
CA ARG A 69 3.69 25.00 -3.60
C ARG A 69 4.84 24.01 -3.84
N PRO A 70 6.13 24.34 -3.57
CA PRO A 70 7.22 23.40 -3.80
C PRO A 70 7.08 22.10 -3.00
N VAL A 71 6.49 22.16 -1.81
CA VAL A 71 6.27 21.00 -0.95
C VAL A 71 5.16 20.11 -1.51
N VAL A 72 4.06 20.72 -1.98
CA VAL A 72 2.94 19.99 -2.59
C VAL A 72 3.38 19.32 -3.89
N GLU A 73 4.16 20.00 -4.71
CA GLU A 73 4.73 19.45 -5.96
C GLU A 73 5.64 18.25 -5.67
N ARG A 74 6.56 18.39 -4.69
CA ARG A 74 7.43 17.29 -4.29
C ARG A 74 6.64 16.08 -3.76
N ALA A 75 5.58 16.31 -2.99
CA ALA A 75 4.72 15.24 -2.49
C ALA A 75 4.04 14.48 -3.64
N ARG A 76 3.62 15.17 -4.71
CA ARG A 76 3.03 14.54 -5.91
C ARG A 76 4.05 13.68 -6.67
N GLU A 77 5.28 14.16 -6.83
CA GLU A 77 6.35 13.38 -7.46
C GLU A 77 6.63 12.08 -6.70
N ILE A 78 6.67 12.15 -5.37
CA ILE A 78 6.91 10.98 -4.52
C ILE A 78 5.74 10.01 -4.62
N LEU A 79 4.50 10.50 -4.58
CA LEU A 79 3.31 9.65 -4.73
C LEU A 79 3.31 8.91 -6.07
N ALA A 80 3.60 9.60 -7.17
CA ALA A 80 3.69 8.99 -8.50
C ALA A 80 4.70 7.83 -8.54
N LYS A 81 5.89 8.03 -7.95
CA LYS A 81 6.93 6.98 -7.85
C LYS A 81 6.48 5.77 -7.02
N LEU A 82 5.76 6.00 -5.92
CA LEU A 82 5.24 4.93 -5.07
C LEU A 82 4.14 4.14 -5.78
N GLU A 83 3.25 4.82 -6.50
CA GLU A 83 2.21 4.19 -7.29
C GLU A 83 2.81 3.36 -8.44
N GLU A 84 3.78 3.89 -9.18
CA GLU A 84 4.52 3.15 -10.21
C GLU A 84 5.21 1.91 -9.65
N LYS A 85 5.92 2.04 -8.51
CA LYS A 85 6.57 0.90 -7.85
C LYS A 85 5.54 -0.17 -7.44
N SER A 86 4.41 0.24 -6.87
CA SER A 86 3.34 -0.68 -6.46
C SER A 86 2.67 -1.39 -7.66
N GLN A 87 2.59 -0.72 -8.81
CA GLN A 87 2.07 -1.32 -10.04
C GLN A 87 3.07 -2.32 -10.62
N ASN A 88 4.36 -2.00 -10.58
CA ASN A 88 5.42 -2.89 -11.07
C ASN A 88 5.53 -4.16 -10.20
N GLU A 89 5.36 -4.04 -8.88
CA GLU A 89 5.28 -5.18 -7.95
C GLU A 89 4.03 -6.05 -8.18
N ARG A 90 2.89 -5.44 -8.57
CA ARG A 90 1.67 -6.18 -8.95
C ARG A 90 1.81 -6.89 -10.30
N ALA A 91 2.54 -6.31 -11.24
CA ALA A 91 2.80 -6.91 -12.56
C ALA A 91 3.75 -8.11 -12.47
N GLN A 92 4.61 -8.16 -11.45
CA GLN A 92 5.57 -9.26 -11.21
C GLN A 92 5.01 -10.40 -10.35
N GLY A 93 3.68 -10.50 -10.19
CA GLY A 93 3.05 -11.69 -9.62
C GLY A 93 3.30 -11.93 -8.12
N ALA A 94 3.67 -10.91 -7.34
CA ALA A 94 3.69 -11.04 -5.88
C ALA A 94 2.24 -11.17 -5.35
N PRO A 95 1.87 -12.27 -4.67
CA PRO A 95 0.52 -12.44 -4.17
C PRO A 95 0.28 -11.43 -3.04
N ARG A 96 -0.78 -10.62 -3.17
CA ARG A 96 -1.24 -9.74 -2.10
C ARG A 96 -1.68 -10.60 -0.92
N CYS A 97 -0.88 -10.65 0.13
CA CYS A 97 -1.36 -11.04 1.43
C CYS A 97 -2.17 -9.86 2.00
N SER A 98 -3.44 -9.75 1.64
CA SER A 98 -4.42 -9.04 2.45
C SER A 98 -4.70 -9.88 3.69
N ARG A 99 -3.75 -9.91 4.63
CA ARG A 99 -3.98 -10.39 5.99
C ARG A 99 -4.30 -9.19 6.87
N PRO A 100 -5.42 -9.19 7.62
CA PRO A 100 -5.79 -8.09 8.50
C PRO A 100 -4.80 -8.08 9.68
N HIS A 101 -3.86 -7.14 9.69
CA HIS A 101 -3.00 -6.94 10.85
C HIS A 101 -3.72 -6.01 11.83
N LEU A 102 -4.68 -6.60 12.57
CA LEU A 102 -5.15 -6.03 13.82
C LEU A 102 -4.07 -6.28 14.89
N PRO A 103 -3.58 -5.24 15.60
CA PRO A 103 -2.72 -5.47 16.75
C PRO A 103 -3.52 -6.21 17.84
N GLY A 104 -3.10 -7.44 18.20
CA GLY A 104 -3.67 -8.19 19.33
C GLY A 104 -4.38 -9.52 19.02
N LEU A 105 -4.30 -10.05 17.79
CA LEU A 105 -4.76 -11.42 17.49
C LEU A 105 -3.60 -12.26 16.92
N GLU A 106 -2.82 -12.83 17.84
CA GLU A 106 -1.72 -13.76 17.55
C GLU A 106 -2.31 -15.11 17.06
N THR A 107 -2.69 -15.24 15.79
CA THR A 107 -2.85 -16.57 15.20
C THR A 107 -1.48 -17.07 14.77
N ALA A 108 -0.92 -17.98 15.58
CA ALA A 108 0.20 -18.81 15.19
C ALA A 108 -0.10 -19.48 13.83
N GLY A 109 0.57 -19.00 12.81
CA GLY A 109 0.42 -19.47 11.44
C GLY A 109 1.73 -19.27 10.74
N THR A 110 2.62 -20.26 10.90
CA THR A 110 3.85 -20.47 10.14
C THR A 110 3.67 -19.94 8.72
N THR A 111 4.29 -18.81 8.42
CA THR A 111 4.53 -18.41 7.04
C THR A 111 5.36 -19.53 6.41
N PRO A 112 4.93 -20.20 5.32
CA PRO A 112 5.91 -20.83 4.47
C PRO A 112 6.77 -19.65 3.99
N ALA A 113 8.02 -19.60 4.45
CA ALA A 113 8.99 -18.68 3.90
C ALA A 113 8.90 -18.84 2.39
N ALA A 114 8.48 -17.79 1.69
CA ALA A 114 8.66 -17.72 0.24
C ALA A 114 10.13 -18.09 0.03
N ALA A 115 10.38 -19.21 -0.63
CA ALA A 115 11.74 -19.73 -0.79
C ALA A 115 12.60 -18.57 -1.27
N GLU A 116 13.49 -18.08 -0.41
CA GLU A 116 14.34 -16.95 -0.74
C GLU A 116 15.07 -17.33 -2.03
N SER A 117 15.00 -16.47 -3.04
CA SER A 117 15.71 -16.74 -4.30
C SER A 117 17.19 -16.98 -3.96
N PRO A 118 17.83 -18.05 -4.47
CA PRO A 118 19.20 -18.41 -4.13
C PRO A 118 20.21 -17.26 -4.34
N LEU A 119 19.86 -16.30 -5.20
CA LEU A 119 20.61 -15.09 -5.46
C LEU A 119 20.61 -14.11 -4.27
N VAL A 120 19.50 -14.01 -3.53
CA VAL A 120 19.39 -13.13 -2.36
C VAL A 120 20.27 -13.62 -1.21
N SER A 121 20.33 -14.94 -1.01
CA SER A 121 21.23 -15.55 -0.03
C SER A 121 22.70 -15.35 -0.42
N ALA A 122 23.04 -15.58 -1.69
CA ALA A 122 24.39 -15.36 -2.21
C ALA A 122 24.88 -13.90 -2.07
N LEU A 123 23.99 -12.92 -2.25
CA LEU A 123 24.32 -11.50 -2.07
C LEU A 123 24.57 -11.12 -0.60
N ARG A 124 23.87 -11.76 0.35
CA ARG A 124 24.05 -11.48 1.79
C ARG A 124 25.38 -12.00 2.32
N GLU A 125 25.85 -13.11 1.77
CA GLU A 125 27.10 -13.77 2.18
C GLU A 125 28.33 -13.27 1.41
N LEU A 126 28.14 -12.43 0.39
CA LEU A 126 29.23 -11.94 -0.43
C LEU A 126 30.05 -10.86 0.27
N ASP A 127 31.33 -11.13 0.47
CA ASP A 127 32.31 -10.13 0.86
C ASP A 127 32.74 -9.30 -0.37
N VAL A 128 32.37 -8.03 -0.40
CA VAL A 128 32.68 -7.11 -1.50
C VAL A 128 34.13 -6.63 -1.43
N ASP A 129 34.69 -6.50 -0.23
CA ASP A 129 36.00 -5.89 -0.02
C ASP A 129 37.14 -6.87 -0.37
N GLY A 130 36.86 -8.18 -0.35
CA GLY A 130 37.78 -9.25 -0.72
C GLY A 130 37.82 -9.62 -2.21
N LEU A 131 36.98 -9.03 -3.06
CA LEU A 131 36.85 -9.44 -4.47
C LEU A 131 37.80 -8.71 -5.40
N THR A 132 38.43 -9.47 -6.30
CA THR A 132 39.12 -8.87 -7.45
C THR A 132 38.09 -8.39 -8.49
N PRO A 133 38.41 -7.35 -9.29
CA PRO A 133 37.49 -6.84 -10.32
C PRO A 133 37.02 -7.91 -11.32
N ILE A 134 37.89 -8.87 -11.67
CA ILE A 134 37.57 -9.97 -12.58
C ILE A 134 36.59 -10.97 -11.95
N GLN A 135 36.75 -11.28 -10.66
CA GLN A 135 35.83 -12.16 -9.93
C GLN A 135 34.44 -11.52 -9.82
N ALA A 136 34.37 -10.21 -9.51
CA ALA A 136 33.12 -9.48 -9.45
C ALA A 136 32.36 -9.53 -10.78
N LEU A 137 33.05 -9.27 -11.90
CA LEU A 137 32.45 -9.36 -13.25
C LEU A 137 31.96 -10.78 -13.58
N THR A 138 32.69 -11.81 -13.14
CA THR A 138 32.31 -13.21 -13.37
C THR A 138 31.05 -13.58 -12.59
N LEU A 139 30.94 -13.18 -11.32
CA LEU A 139 29.76 -13.40 -10.48
C LEU A 139 28.52 -12.70 -11.04
N LEU A 140 28.66 -11.44 -11.47
CA LEU A 140 27.58 -10.69 -12.11
C LEU A 140 27.07 -11.37 -13.39
N HIS A 141 27.96 -11.98 -14.18
CA HIS A 141 27.58 -12.73 -15.37
C HIS A 141 26.78 -13.99 -15.02
N GLN A 142 27.23 -14.75 -14.02
CA GLN A 142 26.57 -15.96 -13.53
C GLN A 142 25.17 -15.66 -12.98
N TRP A 143 25.02 -14.63 -12.14
CA TRP A 143 23.71 -14.23 -11.61
C TRP A 143 22.74 -13.78 -12.71
N LYS A 144 23.24 -13.12 -13.75
CA LYS A 144 22.44 -12.74 -14.92
C LYS A 144 21.97 -13.96 -15.72
N GLN A 145 22.74 -15.04 -15.77
CA GLN A 145 22.30 -16.32 -16.36
C GLN A 145 21.23 -17.00 -15.49
N MET A 146 21.46 -17.09 -14.18
CA MET A 146 20.50 -17.68 -13.23
C MET A 146 19.12 -17.00 -13.26
N LEU A 147 19.06 -15.68 -13.49
CA LEU A 147 17.80 -14.96 -13.67
C LEU A 147 17.10 -15.21 -15.01
N LYS A 148 17.83 -15.60 -16.04
CA LYS A 148 17.26 -15.95 -17.36
C LYS A 148 16.75 -17.39 -17.39
N ASP A 149 17.42 -18.29 -16.69
CA ASP A 149 17.07 -19.71 -16.66
C ASP A 149 15.91 -20.02 -15.69
N GLY A 150 15.58 -19.08 -14.80
CA GLY A 150 14.47 -19.17 -13.84
C GLY A 150 13.17 -18.47 -14.25
N GLN A 151 13.02 -18.08 -15.53
CA GLN A 151 11.77 -17.57 -16.11
C GLN A 151 11.08 -18.60 -17.00
#